data_AF-A0A431K0X5-F1
#
_entry.id   AF-A0A431K0X5-F1
#
_cell.length_a   1.000
_cell.length_b   1.000
_cell.length_c   1.000
_cell.angle_alpha   90.00
_cell.angle_beta   90.00
_cell.angle_gamma   90.00
#
_symmetry.space_group_name_H-M   'P 1'
#
loop_
_entity.id
_entity.type
_entity.pdbx_description
1 polymer ?
#
loop_
_entity_poly.entity_id
_entity_poly.type
_entity_poly.pdbx_seq_one_letter_code
_entity_poly.pdbx_strand_id
1 'polypeptide(L)'
;MTTYLNRADVKAALHVEPSLTWGICYDINYVSNVFDVVFVYKALLKVGKRVLIYNGNLDMSVPYTGTRGWIAHETDWKVTRDLQGWSFSDAAYPYGPQQGGFAVEYESRLWFTL
;
A
#
# COMPACT_ATOMS: atom_id res chain seq x y z
N MET A 1 13.65 15.14 6.49
CA MET A 1 12.33 15.15 7.15
C MET A 1 12.44 15.48 8.64
N THR A 2 13.20 14.69 9.43
CA THR A 2 13.43 14.90 10.87
C THR A 2 13.87 16.32 11.23
N THR A 3 14.85 16.89 10.51
CA THR A 3 15.32 18.26 10.76
C THR A 3 14.23 19.30 10.58
N TYR A 4 13.39 19.16 9.54
CA TYR A 4 12.34 20.13 9.24
C TYR A 4 11.22 20.09 10.28
N LEU A 5 10.72 18.89 10.60
CA LEU A 5 9.62 18.69 11.55
C LEU A 5 10.01 19.02 13.00
N ASN A 6 11.30 19.12 13.31
CA ASN A 6 11.78 19.51 14.63
C ASN A 6 12.06 21.00 14.81
N ARG A 7 11.91 21.83 13.76
CA ARG A 7 12.05 23.28 13.90
C ARG A 7 10.94 23.85 14.79
N ALA A 8 11.27 24.83 15.63
CA ALA A 8 10.33 25.43 16.56
C ALA A 8 9.15 26.11 15.85
N ASP A 9 9.40 26.80 14.73
CA ASP A 9 8.38 27.46 13.94
C ASP A 9 7.44 26.46 13.25
N VAL A 10 7.97 25.34 12.73
CA VAL A 10 7.18 24.26 12.15
C VAL A 10 6.31 23.57 13.21
N LYS A 11 6.88 23.28 14.39
CA LYS A 11 6.12 22.74 15.52
C LYS A 11 4.99 23.67 15.96
N ALA A 12 5.28 24.96 16.09
CA ALA A 12 4.28 25.96 16.43
C ALA A 12 3.15 26.03 15.38
N ALA A 13 3.49 26.02 14.10
CA ALA A 13 2.51 26.05 13.00
C ALA A 13 1.61 24.79 12.95
N LEU A 14 2.13 23.63 13.38
CA LEU A 14 1.38 22.37 13.47
C LEU A 14 0.71 22.15 14.83
N HIS A 15 0.82 23.12 15.76
CA HIS A 15 0.35 23.02 17.15
C HIS A 15 0.90 21.80 17.90
N VAL A 16 2.18 21.47 17.67
CA VAL A 16 2.90 20.41 18.38
C VAL A 16 3.55 20.98 19.64
N GLU A 17 3.43 20.24 20.74
CA GLU A 17 4.09 20.54 22.01
C GLU A 17 5.61 20.73 21.83
N PRO A 18 6.21 21.88 22.20
CA PRO A 18 7.60 22.20 21.90
C PRO A 18 8.61 21.16 22.37
N SER A 19 8.35 20.52 23.51
CA SER A 19 9.23 19.52 24.15
C SER A 19 9.32 18.18 23.42
N LEU A 20 8.39 17.87 22.52
CA LEU A 20 8.38 16.60 21.79
C LEU A 20 9.39 16.60 20.64
N THR A 21 10.27 15.60 20.59
CA THR A 21 11.16 15.41 19.45
C THR A 21 10.54 14.43 18.47
N TRP A 22 10.37 14.83 17.21
CA TRP A 22 9.85 13.98 16.14
C TRP A 22 10.94 13.05 15.59
N GLY A 23 10.56 11.80 15.36
CA GLY A 23 11.35 10.74 14.74
C GLY A 23 10.50 9.99 13.70
N ILE A 24 11.16 9.42 12.68
CA ILE A 24 10.46 8.68 11.61
C ILE A 24 9.87 7.38 12.16
N CYS A 25 10.67 6.64 12.94
CA CYS A 25 10.29 5.40 13.60
C CYS A 25 10.81 5.44 15.04
N TYR A 26 10.11 4.78 15.95
CA TYR A 26 10.55 4.55 17.31
C TYR A 26 10.59 3.06 17.58
N ASP A 27 11.65 2.62 18.25
CA ASP A 27 11.72 1.27 18.77
C ASP A 27 10.90 1.22 20.06
N ILE A 28 9.77 0.51 20.00
CA ILE A 28 8.87 0.30 21.12
C ILE A 28 8.79 -1.19 21.39
N ASN A 29 8.52 -1.58 22.64
CA ASN A 29 8.32 -2.97 22.99
C ASN A 29 6.95 -3.46 22.49
N TYR A 30 6.87 -3.77 21.20
CA TYR A 30 5.67 -4.27 20.53
C TYR A 30 5.69 -5.80 20.46
N VAL A 31 4.60 -6.42 20.90
CA VAL A 31 4.40 -7.88 20.79
C VAL A 31 3.40 -8.15 19.68
N SER A 32 3.84 -8.81 18.60
CA SER A 32 2.94 -9.22 17.52
C SER A 32 2.08 -10.40 17.95
N ASN A 33 0.76 -10.26 17.85
CA ASN A 33 -0.22 -11.29 18.18
C ASN A 33 -1.20 -11.57 17.02
N VAL A 34 -0.98 -10.98 15.84
CA VAL A 34 -1.77 -11.19 14.63
C VAL A 34 -0.86 -11.83 13.59
N PHE A 35 -1.20 -13.04 13.16
CA PHE A 35 -0.38 -13.83 12.24
C PHE A 35 -0.62 -13.45 10.77
N ASP A 36 -1.89 -13.25 10.39
CA ASP A 36 -2.28 -12.77 9.07
C ASP A 36 -3.51 -11.86 9.18
N VAL A 37 -3.84 -11.17 8.10
CA VAL A 37 -5.02 -10.30 8.00
C VAL A 37 -5.93 -10.68 6.84
N VAL A 38 -5.84 -11.91 6.33
CA VAL A 38 -6.64 -12.39 5.19
C VAL A 38 -8.14 -12.30 5.52
N PHE A 39 -8.50 -12.63 6.75
CA PHE A 39 -9.87 -12.55 7.24
C PHE A 39 -10.46 -11.14 7.14
N VAL A 40 -9.63 -10.10 7.27
CA VAL A 40 -10.07 -8.69 7.13
C VAL A 40 -10.48 -8.41 5.70
N TYR A 41 -9.67 -8.82 4.72
CA TYR A 41 -10.00 -8.66 3.30
C TYR A 41 -11.30 -9.39 2.95
N LYS A 42 -11.47 -10.63 3.41
CA LYS A 42 -12.72 -11.39 3.21
C LYS A 42 -13.94 -10.67 3.79
N ALA A 43 -13.82 -10.13 5.00
CA ALA A 43 -14.90 -9.39 5.65
C ALA A 43 -15.27 -8.13 4.85
N LEU A 44 -14.28 -7.36 4.39
CA LEU A 44 -14.49 -6.15 3.58
C LEU A 44 -15.17 -6.45 2.24
N LEU A 45 -14.72 -7.49 1.55
CA LEU A 45 -15.30 -7.93 0.28
C LEU A 45 -16.74 -8.42 0.47
N LYS A 46 -17.03 -9.16 1.54
CA LYS A 46 -18.39 -9.65 1.87
C LYS A 46 -19.40 -8.51 2.06
N VAL A 47 -18.97 -7.37 2.60
CA VAL A 47 -19.83 -6.17 2.75
C VAL A 47 -19.74 -5.21 1.55
N GLY A 48 -19.17 -5.66 0.42
CA GLY A 48 -19.15 -4.95 -0.85
C GLY A 48 -18.17 -3.77 -0.92
N LYS A 49 -17.17 -3.71 -0.04
CA LYS A 49 -16.11 -2.70 -0.12
C LYS A 49 -15.12 -3.03 -1.24
N ARG A 50 -14.55 -1.97 -1.82
CA ARG A 50 -13.49 -2.08 -2.81
C ARG A 50 -12.16 -2.23 -2.08
N VAL A 51 -11.34 -3.19 -2.52
CA VAL A 51 -10.02 -3.46 -1.96
C VAL A 51 -8.97 -3.30 -3.05
N LEU A 52 -7.94 -2.51 -2.79
CA LEU A 52 -6.75 -2.40 -3.63
C LEU A 52 -5.54 -2.85 -2.81
N ILE A 53 -4.81 -3.81 -3.35
CA ILE A 53 -3.52 -4.26 -2.83
C ILE A 53 -2.46 -3.83 -3.84
N TYR A 54 -1.44 -3.10 -3.40
CA TYR A 54 -0.35 -2.65 -4.26
C TYR A 54 1.00 -2.98 -3.65
N ASN A 55 1.97 -3.32 -4.49
CA ASN A 55 3.37 -3.51 -4.10
C ASN A 55 4.29 -2.76 -5.06
N GLY A 56 5.42 -2.27 -4.56
CA GLY A 56 6.52 -1.88 -5.45
C GLY A 56 7.26 -3.13 -5.93
N ASN A 57 7.50 -3.25 -7.24
CA ASN A 57 8.16 -4.42 -7.82
C ASN A 57 9.63 -4.62 -7.37
N LEU A 58 10.28 -3.58 -6.83
CA LEU A 58 11.65 -3.61 -6.31
C LEU A 58 11.74 -3.66 -4.78
N ASP A 59 10.62 -3.75 -4.06
CA ASP A 59 10.64 -3.91 -2.60
C ASP A 59 11.12 -5.32 -2.21
N MET A 60 12.16 -5.37 -1.36
CA MET A 60 12.69 -6.62 -0.80
C MET A 60 12.26 -6.85 0.66
N SER A 61 11.74 -5.82 1.35
CA SER A 61 11.18 -5.98 2.69
C SER A 61 9.84 -6.71 2.65
N VAL A 62 8.97 -6.36 1.69
CA VAL A 62 7.71 -7.08 1.40
C VAL A 62 7.57 -7.30 -0.11
N PRO A 63 8.20 -8.36 -0.66
CA PRO A 63 8.22 -8.58 -2.10
C PRO A 63 6.84 -8.90 -2.66
N TYR A 64 6.53 -8.36 -3.85
CA TYR A 64 5.24 -8.58 -4.52
C TYR A 64 4.92 -10.06 -4.76
N THR A 65 5.93 -10.92 -4.87
CA THR A 65 5.77 -12.36 -5.04
C THR A 65 5.10 -13.01 -3.83
N GLY A 66 5.41 -12.56 -2.62
CA GLY A 66 4.76 -13.01 -1.39
C GLY A 66 3.29 -12.58 -1.36
N THR A 67 3.01 -11.32 -1.71
CA THR A 67 1.63 -10.82 -1.81
C THR A 67 0.83 -11.59 -2.85
N ARG A 68 1.37 -11.75 -4.06
CA ARG A 68 0.74 -12.52 -5.13
C ARG A 68 0.51 -13.98 -4.71
N GLY A 69 1.46 -14.57 -3.98
CA GLY A 69 1.37 -15.93 -3.48
C GLY A 69 0.16 -16.14 -2.58
N TRP A 70 0.02 -15.35 -1.50
CA TRP A 70 -1.10 -15.53 -0.59
C TRP A 70 -2.46 -15.22 -1.23
N ILE A 71 -2.54 -14.22 -2.13
CA ILE A 71 -3.76 -13.94 -2.90
C ILE A 71 -4.15 -15.15 -3.75
N ALA A 72 -3.19 -15.80 -4.41
CA ALA A 72 -3.44 -16.97 -5.24
C ALA A 72 -3.87 -18.22 -4.43
N HIS A 73 -3.60 -18.25 -3.13
CA HIS A 73 -4.10 -19.31 -2.25
C HIS A 73 -5.60 -19.14 -1.88
N GLU A 74 -6.20 -17.97 -2.13
CA GLU A 74 -7.60 -17.71 -1.85
C GLU A 74 -8.52 -18.18 -2.99
N THR A 75 -9.14 -19.35 -2.83
CA THR A 75 -9.96 -19.98 -3.88
C THR A 75 -11.27 -19.24 -4.19
N ASP A 76 -11.75 -18.42 -3.26
CA ASP A 76 -12.99 -17.65 -3.42
C ASP A 76 -12.80 -16.38 -4.29
N TRP A 77 -11.55 -16.01 -4.61
CA TRP A 77 -11.23 -14.80 -5.35
C TRP A 77 -10.91 -15.15 -6.79
N LYS A 78 -11.95 -15.23 -7.63
CA LYS A 78 -11.77 -15.58 -9.04
C LYS A 78 -11.25 -14.40 -9.83
N VAL A 79 -10.28 -14.63 -10.70
CA VAL A 79 -9.77 -13.62 -11.63
C VAL A 79 -10.87 -13.24 -12.63
N THR A 80 -11.19 -11.96 -12.72
CA THR A 80 -12.11 -11.38 -13.71
C THR A 80 -11.35 -10.74 -14.87
N ARG A 81 -10.15 -10.23 -14.60
CA ARG A 81 -9.23 -9.69 -15.61
C ARG A 81 -7.83 -10.15 -15.27
N ASP A 82 -7.25 -10.95 -16.14
CA ASP A 82 -5.86 -11.42 -16.00
C ASP A 82 -4.88 -10.25 -16.12
N LEU A 83 -3.61 -10.47 -15.78
CA LEU A 83 -2.55 -9.47 -15.71
C LEU A 83 -2.55 -8.52 -16.93
N GLN A 84 -2.91 -7.26 -16.70
CA GLN A 84 -2.87 -6.20 -17.71
C GLN A 84 -1.92 -5.10 -17.30
N GLY A 85 -1.21 -4.52 -18.27
CA GLY A 85 -0.46 -3.30 -18.05
C GLY A 85 -1.39 -2.11 -17.84
N TRP A 86 -1.06 -1.22 -16.90
CA TRP A 86 -1.68 0.10 -16.79
C TRP A 86 -0.64 1.19 -17.06
N SER A 87 -1.09 2.29 -17.67
CA SER A 87 -0.25 3.42 -18.04
C SER A 87 -0.73 4.71 -17.40
N PHE A 88 0.16 5.68 -17.30
CA PHE A 88 -0.15 7.03 -16.83
C PHE A 88 0.53 8.06 -17.73
N SER A 89 -0.07 9.24 -17.84
CA SER A 89 0.52 10.38 -18.51
C SER A 89 0.90 11.42 -17.47
N ASP A 90 2.15 11.86 -17.51
CA ASP A 90 2.60 12.96 -16.66
C ASP A 90 2.58 14.26 -17.46
N ALA A 91 1.83 15.24 -16.97
CA ALA A 91 1.72 16.56 -17.61
C ALA A 91 3.09 17.29 -17.68
N ALA A 92 4.04 16.94 -16.83
CA ALA A 92 5.39 17.49 -16.85
C ALA A 92 6.28 16.89 -17.96
N TYR A 93 5.91 15.75 -18.55
CA TYR A 93 6.74 15.01 -19.50
C TYR A 93 6.04 14.77 -20.84
N PRO A 94 6.57 15.30 -21.97
CA PRO A 94 5.90 15.26 -23.26
C PRO A 94 6.08 13.92 -24.02
N TYR A 95 6.39 12.82 -23.32
CA TYR A 95 6.72 11.53 -23.95
C TYR A 95 5.52 10.58 -24.13
N GLY A 96 4.29 11.07 -23.90
CA GLY A 96 3.08 10.25 -23.95
C GLY A 96 2.95 9.28 -22.77
N PRO A 97 1.93 8.40 -22.79
CA PRO A 97 1.67 7.48 -21.68
C PRO A 97 2.85 6.56 -21.39
N GLN A 98 3.25 6.49 -20.13
CA GLN A 98 4.31 5.61 -19.63
C GLN A 98 3.70 4.39 -18.92
N GLN A 99 4.38 3.25 -19.00
CA GLN A 99 4.00 2.06 -18.25
C GLN A 99 4.13 2.35 -16.75
N GLY A 100 3.03 2.23 -16.01
CA GLY A 100 3.03 2.45 -14.57
C GLY A 100 3.16 1.17 -13.75
N GLY A 101 2.70 0.04 -14.31
CA GLY A 101 2.78 -1.26 -13.66
C GLY A 101 1.82 -2.26 -14.28
N PHE A 102 1.55 -3.35 -13.57
CA PHE A 102 0.59 -4.37 -13.99
C PHE A 102 -0.49 -4.55 -12.92
N ALA A 103 -1.69 -4.98 -13.33
CA ALA A 103 -2.79 -5.22 -12.43
C ALA A 103 -3.56 -6.50 -12.80
N VAL A 104 -4.01 -7.21 -11.77
CA VAL A 104 -4.96 -8.33 -11.86
C VAL A 104 -6.22 -7.92 -11.13
N GLU A 105 -7.37 -8.20 -11.73
CA GLU A 105 -8.67 -7.94 -11.11
C GLU A 105 -9.36 -9.24 -10.73
N TYR A 106 -9.98 -9.23 -9.55
CA TYR A 106 -10.69 -10.35 -8.99
C TYR A 106 -12.16 -10.00 -8.78
N GLU A 107 -13.00 -11.02 -8.65
CA GLU A 107 -14.39 -10.88 -8.22
C GLU A 107 -14.49 -10.11 -6.89
N SER A 108 -15.69 -9.65 -6.56
CA SER A 108 -15.94 -8.91 -5.31
C SER A 108 -15.23 -7.56 -5.19
N ARG A 109 -14.73 -6.98 -6.30
CA ARG A 109 -14.09 -5.66 -6.34
C ARG A 109 -12.74 -5.64 -5.59
N LEU A 110 -11.91 -6.64 -5.88
CA LEU A 110 -10.52 -6.72 -5.44
C LEU A 110 -9.58 -6.49 -6.62
N TRP A 111 -8.56 -5.66 -6.41
CA TRP A 111 -7.47 -5.40 -7.35
C TRP A 111 -6.11 -5.66 -6.70
N PHE A 112 -5.21 -6.29 -7.44
CA PHE A 112 -3.79 -6.40 -7.09
C PHE A 112 -2.95 -5.70 -8.16
N THR A 113 -2.03 -4.83 -7.77
CA THR A 113 -1.12 -4.16 -8.71
C THR A 113 0.34 -4.17 -8.23
N LEU A 114 1.26 -4.23 -9.19
CA LEU A 114 2.72 -4.25 -8.99
C LEU A 114 3.45 -3.38 -10.02
#